data_AF-A0A1W6N0C9-F1
#
_entry.id   AF-A0A1W6N0C9-F1
#
_cell.length_a   1.000
_cell.length_b   1.000
_cell.length_c   1.000
_cell.angle_alpha   90.00
_cell.angle_beta   90.00
_cell.angle_gamma   90.00
#
_symmetry.space_group_name_H-M   'P 1'
#
loop_
_entity.id
_entity.type
_entity.pdbx_description
1 polymer ?
#
loop_
_entity_poly.entity_id
_entity_poly.type
_entity_poly.pdbx_seq_one_letter_code
_entity_poly.pdbx_strand_id
1 'polypeptide(L)' 'MANPLQFIQDVRSEAKKIFWPTRRETMITSSMVILMVILASLFFVIVDSALRFGVKLMLTAGH' A
#
# COMPACT_ATOMS: atom_id res chain seq x y z
N MET A 1 20.66 -1.95 39.77
CA MET A 1 19.23 -2.13 39.42
C MET A 1 19.02 -1.41 38.11
N ALA A 2 18.51 -2.10 37.08
CA ALA A 2 18.24 -1.50 35.78
C ALA A 2 17.39 -0.24 36.00
N ASN A 3 17.97 0.94 35.80
CA ASN A 3 17.28 2.19 36.02
C ASN A 3 16.50 2.49 34.74
N PRO A 4 15.17 2.30 34.71
CA PRO A 4 14.38 2.41 33.47
C PRO A 4 14.49 3.79 32.81
N LEU A 5 14.83 4.82 33.60
CA LEU A 5 15.16 6.17 33.15
C LEU A 5 16.41 6.24 32.26
N GLN A 6 17.45 5.43 32.54
CA GLN A 6 18.65 5.34 31.70
C GLN A 6 18.36 4.58 30.41
N PHE A 7 17.60 3.48 30.48
CA PHE A 7 17.23 2.70 29.30
C PHE A 7 16.45 3.53 28.27
N ILE A 8 15.54 4.41 28.71
CA ILE A 8 14.83 5.33 27.79
C ILE A 8 15.79 6.36 27.15
N GLN A 9 16.81 6.81 27.88
CA GLN A 9 17.82 7.72 27.34
C GLN A 9 18.71 7.03 26.31
N ASP A 10 19.09 5.78 26.57
CA ASP A 10 19.88 4.94 25.66
C ASP A 10 19.08 4.61 24.39
N VAL A 11 17.81 4.20 24.52
CA VAL A 11 16.91 3.96 23.37
C VAL A 11 16.72 5.22 22.52
N ARG A 12 16.59 6.40 23.15
CA ARG A 12 16.53 7.67 22.41
C ARG A 12 17.85 7.99 21.70
N SER A 13 18.99 7.64 22.30
CA SER A 13 20.33 7.79 21.70
C SER A 13 20.51 6.86 20.49
N GLU A 14 20.13 5.58 20.61
CA GLU A 14 20.12 4.62 19.49
C GLU A 14 19.14 5.02 18.39
N ALA A 15 17.94 5.48 18.77
CA ALA A 15 16.91 5.90 17.82
C ALA A 15 17.33 7.09 16.94
N LYS A 16 18.26 7.94 17.42
CA LYS A 16 18.84 9.03 16.63
C LYS A 16 19.86 8.56 15.59
N LYS A 17 20.42 7.37 15.74
CA LYS A 17 21.31 6.74 14.74
C LYS A 17 20.51 6.11 13.59
N ILE A 18 19.20 5.98 13.73
CA ILE A 18 18.31 5.50 12.69
C ILE A 18 18.15 6.62 11.66
N PHE A 19 18.78 6.43 10.50
CA PHE A 19 18.59 7.30 9.34
C PHE A 19 17.20 7.04 8.76
N TRP A 20 16.19 7.75 9.28
CA TRP A 20 14.86 7.71 8.70
C TRP A 20 14.87 8.34 7.31
N PRO A 21 14.12 7.77 6.37
CA PRO A 21 13.99 8.33 5.02
C PRO A 21 13.48 9.76 5.10
N THR A 22 14.02 10.61 4.25
CA THR A 22 13.57 11.99 4.16
C THR A 22 12.13 12.03 3.67
N ARG A 23 11.36 13.06 4.07
CA ARG A 23 9.94 13.18 3.64
C ARG A 23 9.78 13.13 2.12
N ARG A 24 10.81 13.55 1.37
CA ARG A 24 10.83 13.48 -0.09
C ARG A 24 10.93 12.05 -0.60
N GLU A 25 11.81 11.23 -0.02
CA GLU A 25 11.94 9.81 -0.39
C GLU A 25 10.66 9.04 -0.04
N THR A 26 10.09 9.26 1.14
CA THR A 26 8.80 8.63 1.51
C THR A 26 7.69 8.97 0.51
N MET A 27 7.60 10.24 0.10
CA MET A 27 6.59 10.66 -0.88
C MET A 27 6.82 10.03 -2.25
N ILE A 28 8.07 9.93 -2.72
CA ILE A 28 8.39 9.31 -4.01
C ILE A 28 8.01 7.83 -4.00
N THR A 29 8.41 7.08 -2.96
CA THR A 29 8.09 5.65 -2.86
C THR A 29 6.59 5.40 -2.73
N SER A 30 5.86 6.22 -1.95
CA SER A 30 4.39 6.11 -1.89
C SER A 30 3.71 6.45 -3.21
N SER A 31 4.21 7.45 -3.95
CA SER A 31 3.65 7.84 -5.25
C SER A 31 3.77 6.73 -6.29
N MET A 32 4.89 5.99 -6.28
CA MET A 32 5.09 4.83 -7.15
C MET A 32 4.06 3.72 -6.86
N VAL A 33 3.74 3.46 -5.59
CA VAL A 33 2.70 2.49 -5.22
C VAL A 33 1.32 2.97 -5.65
N ILE A 34 1.01 4.25 -5.47
CA ILE A 34 -0.28 4.84 -5.90
C ILE A 34 -0.47 4.65 -7.40
N LEU A 35 0.56 4.91 -8.21
CA LEU A 35 0.50 4.71 -9.66
C LEU A 35 0.18 3.25 -10.02
N MET A 36 0.85 2.29 -9.39
CA MET A 36 0.59 0.87 -9.60
C MET A 36 -0.85 0.48 -9.24
N VAL A 37 -1.36 1.00 -8.13
CA VAL A 37 -2.75 0.74 -7.69
C VAL A 37 -3.75 1.32 -8.68
N ILE A 38 -3.52 2.53 -9.21
CA ILE A 38 -4.37 3.14 -10.23
C ILE A 38 -4.43 2.25 -11.48
N LEU A 39 -3.27 1.81 -11.98
CA LEU A 39 -3.21 0.92 -13.15
C LEU A 39 -3.91 -0.42 -12.91
N ALA A 40 -3.66 -1.05 -11.75
CA ALA A 40 -4.32 -2.31 -11.39
C ALA A 40 -5.84 -2.15 -11.26
N SER A 41 -6.30 -1.08 -10.60
CA SER A 41 -7.74 -0.81 -10.44
C SER A 41 -8.45 -0.59 -11.78
N LEU A 42 -7.81 0.10 -12.72
CA LEU A 42 -8.35 0.28 -14.07
C LEU A 42 -8.48 -1.06 -14.80
N PHE A 43 -7.48 -1.92 -14.71
CA PHE A 43 -7.53 -3.27 -15.28
C PHE A 43 -8.68 -4.09 -14.69
N PHE A 44 -8.84 -4.09 -13.36
CA PHE A 44 -9.95 -4.79 -12.70
C PHE A 44 -11.31 -4.31 -13.21
N VAL A 45 -11.55 -3.00 -13.26
CA VAL A 45 -12.83 -2.44 -13.74
C VAL A 45 -13.17 -2.90 -15.16
N ILE A 46 -12.18 -2.97 -16.05
CA ILE A 46 -12.39 -3.45 -17.43
C ILE A 46 -12.79 -4.93 -17.42
N VAL A 47 -12.04 -5.76 -16.68
CA VAL A 47 -12.29 -7.21 -16.59
C VAL A 47 -13.64 -7.49 -15.94
N ASP A 48 -13.96 -6.82 -14.83
CA ASP A 48 -15.25 -6.96 -14.13
C ASP A 48 -16.42 -6.60 -15.05
N SER A 49 -16.26 -5.55 -15.86
CA SER A 49 -17.28 -5.13 -16.83
C SER A 49 -17.47 -6.17 -17.94
N ALA A 50 -16.38 -6.72 -18.46
CA ALA A 50 -16.41 -7.78 -19.47
C ALA A 50 -17.04 -9.06 -18.92
N LEU A 51 -16.67 -9.48 -17.70
CA LEU A 51 -17.26 -10.63 -17.02
C LEU A 51 -18.75 -10.42 -16.76
N ARG A 52 -19.17 -9.24 -16.30
CA ARG A 52 -20.60 -8.92 -16.12
C ARG A 52 -21.39 -9.05 -17.41
N PHE A 53 -20.83 -8.60 -18.54
CA PHE A 53 -21.46 -8.76 -19.84
C PHE A 53 -21.55 -10.24 -20.25
N GLY A 54 -20.47 -11.00 -20.09
CA GLY A 54 -20.45 -12.44 -20.36
C GLY A 54 -21.45 -13.22 -19.52
N VAL A 55 -21.53 -12.95 -18.22
CA VAL A 55 -22.51 -13.58 -17.31
C VAL A 55 -23.94 -13.22 -17.69
N LYS A 56 -24.21 -11.96 -18.05
CA LYS A 56 -25.54 -11.56 -18.57
C LYS A 56 -25.92 -12.32 -19.83
N LEU A 57 -24.99 -12.49 -20.77
CA LEU A 57 -25.23 -13.29 -21.97
C LEU A 57 -25.56 -14.75 -21.63
N MET A 58 -24.82 -15.37 -20.71
CA MET A 58 -25.11 -16.73 -20.27
C MET A 58 -26.48 -16.87 -19.59
N LEU A 59 -26.86 -15.91 -18.74
CA LEU A 59 -28.16 -15.90 -18.08
C LEU A 59 -29.32 -15.70 -19.06
N THR A 60 -29.15 -14.85 -20.07
CA THR A 60 -30.16 -14.66 -21.13
C THR A 60 -30.23 -15.86 -22.08
N ALA A 61 -29.11 -16.53 -22.34
CA ALA A 61 -29.06 -17.72 -23.20
C ALA A 61 -29.59 -19.00 -22.51
N GLY A 62 -29.62 -19.02 -21.17
CA GLY A 62 -30.18 -20.12 -20.38
C GLY A 62 -31.68 -20.01 -20.11
N HIS A 63 -32.35 -18.99 -20.67
CA HIS A 63 -33.79 -18.76 -20.58
C HIS A 63 -34.51 -19.14 -21.88
#